data_AF-A0A4S4ZZ72-F1
#
_entry.id   AF-A0A4S4ZZ72-F1
#
_cell.length_a   1.000
_cell.length_b   1.000
_cell.length_c   1.000
_cell.angle_alpha   90.00
_cell.angle_beta   90.00
_cell.angle_gamma   90.00
#
_symmetry.space_group_name_H-M   'P 1'
#
loop_
_entity.id
_entity.type
_entity.pdbx_description
1 polymer ?
#
loop_
_entity_poly.entity_id
_entity_poly.type
_entity_poly.pdbx_seq_one_letter_code
_entity_poly.pdbx_strand_id
1 'polypeptide(L)'
;MSTPGDVTAIDVPSRAPARIDTPAPGDPRLGRLSLNQKTVDGWSLREAVDGCVRHGVPAIGVWREPLAEAGLDKGIRWIQEAGLRVSSLCRGGFFTVADAGERRRRHDDNLRALDEAAALGTECLVLVPGGL
;
A
#
# COMPACT_ATOMS: atom_id res chain seq x y z
N MET A 1 -30.94 8.47 30.90
CA MET A 1 -30.49 7.78 29.67
C MET A 1 -30.05 8.87 28.71
N SER A 2 -28.76 9.16 28.65
CA SER A 2 -28.22 10.19 27.76
C SER A 2 -28.16 9.63 26.34
N THR A 3 -28.77 10.33 25.40
CA THR A 3 -28.61 10.09 23.96
C THR A 3 -27.13 10.24 23.61
N PRO A 4 -26.52 9.29 22.86
CA PRO A 4 -25.18 9.49 22.33
C PRO A 4 -25.23 10.74 21.45
N GLY A 5 -24.44 11.75 21.78
CA GLY A 5 -24.34 12.97 20.99
C GLY A 5 -23.92 12.60 19.57
N ASP A 6 -24.68 13.07 18.59
CA ASP A 6 -24.38 12.93 17.17
C ASP A 6 -23.08 13.68 16.89
N VAL A 7 -21.96 12.97 16.94
CA VAL A 7 -20.66 13.54 16.56
C VAL A 7 -20.71 13.71 15.06
N THR A 8 -20.98 14.94 14.61
CA THR A 8 -20.90 15.28 13.19
C THR A 8 -19.51 14.91 12.69
N ALA A 9 -19.45 13.95 11.76
CA ALA A 9 -18.19 13.54 11.16
C ALA A 9 -17.51 14.77 10.53
N ILE A 10 -16.22 14.93 10.78
CA ILE A 10 -15.44 16.07 10.30
C ILE A 10 -14.57 15.62 9.13
N ASP A 11 -14.53 16.41 8.07
CA ASP A 11 -13.53 16.27 7.02
C ASP A 11 -12.16 16.70 7.55
N VAL A 12 -11.26 15.75 7.83
CA VAL A 12 -9.99 16.00 8.54
C VAL A 12 -9.13 17.09 7.87
N PRO A 13 -8.97 17.13 6.53
CA PRO A 13 -8.20 18.19 5.87
C PRO A 13 -8.79 19.60 6.05
N SER A 14 -10.11 19.78 5.93
CA SER A 14 -10.75 21.10 5.97
C SER A 14 -11.30 21.51 7.33
N ARG A 15 -11.47 20.55 8.25
CA ARG A 15 -12.20 20.67 9.53
C ARG A 15 -13.66 21.08 9.40
N ALA A 16 -14.21 21.13 8.18
CA ALA A 16 -15.63 21.36 7.96
C ALA A 16 -16.44 20.09 8.24
N PRO A 17 -17.77 20.19 8.41
CA PRO A 17 -18.64 19.02 8.42
C PRO A 17 -18.40 18.17 7.17
N ALA A 18 -18.27 16.86 7.36
CA ALA A 18 -18.13 15.92 6.27
C ALA A 18 -19.37 16.03 5.35
N ARG A 19 -19.12 16.21 4.05
CA ARG A 19 -20.18 16.32 3.05
C ARG A 19 -20.69 14.96 2.57
N ILE A 20 -19.97 13.89 2.92
CA ILE A 20 -20.24 12.52 2.51
C ILE A 20 -19.97 11.64 3.73
N ASP A 21 -20.90 10.74 4.01
CA ASP A 21 -20.71 9.74 5.06
C ASP A 21 -19.57 8.78 4.69
N THR A 22 -18.74 8.46 5.67
CA THR A 22 -17.68 7.46 5.53
C THR A 22 -18.30 6.13 5.10
N PRO A 23 -17.89 5.55 3.96
CA PRO A 23 -18.39 4.26 3.53
C PRO A 23 -18.07 3.17 4.55
N ALA A 24 -19.05 2.30 4.83
CA ALA A 24 -18.83 1.12 5.67
C ALA A 24 -18.18 -0.02 4.88
N PRO A 25 -17.53 -1.01 5.53
CA PRO A 25 -17.06 -2.21 4.86
C PRO A 25 -18.19 -2.89 4.05
N GLY A 26 -17.91 -3.24 2.79
CA GLY A 26 -18.90 -3.79 1.85
C GLY A 26 -19.61 -2.75 0.99
N ASP A 27 -19.42 -1.45 1.23
CA ASP A 27 -19.96 -0.39 0.39
C ASP A 27 -19.31 -0.40 -1.02
N PRO A 28 -20.08 -0.40 -2.11
CA PRO A 28 -19.55 -0.45 -3.48
C PRO A 28 -18.63 0.74 -3.82
N ARG A 29 -18.76 1.88 -3.12
CA ARG A 29 -17.86 3.03 -3.28
C ARG A 29 -16.41 2.69 -2.96
N LEU A 30 -16.17 1.70 -2.10
CA LEU A 30 -14.82 1.21 -1.75
C LEU A 30 -14.24 0.27 -2.81
N GLY A 31 -15.03 -0.24 -3.77
CA GLY A 31 -14.61 -1.30 -4.69
C GLY A 31 -13.40 -0.96 -5.57
N ARG A 32 -13.10 0.35 -5.73
CA ARG A 32 -11.91 0.83 -6.47
C ARG A 32 -10.83 1.44 -5.57
N LEU A 33 -11.06 1.49 -4.26
CA LEU A 33 -10.11 2.07 -3.31
C LEU A 33 -8.92 1.12 -3.11
N SER A 34 -7.74 1.69 -2.93
CA SER A 34 -6.56 0.97 -2.47
C SER A 34 -5.79 1.78 -1.45
N LEU A 35 -5.27 1.12 -0.41
CA LEU A 35 -4.34 1.71 0.54
C LEU A 35 -2.90 1.57 0.03
N ASN A 36 -2.21 2.68 -0.24
CA ASN A 36 -0.76 2.65 -0.34
C ASN A 36 -0.18 2.52 1.07
N GLN A 37 0.65 1.50 1.32
CA GLN A 37 1.15 1.20 2.67
C GLN A 37 1.90 2.38 3.30
N LYS A 38 2.49 3.30 2.51
CA LYS A 38 3.16 4.49 3.05
C LYS A 38 2.22 5.43 3.81
N THR A 39 0.92 5.38 3.56
CA THR A 39 -0.09 6.13 4.33
C THR A 39 -0.13 5.69 5.80
N VAL A 40 0.28 4.46 6.10
CA VAL A 40 0.38 3.88 7.45
C VAL A 40 1.82 3.46 7.75
N ASP A 41 2.77 4.36 7.55
CA ASP A 41 4.23 4.08 7.60
C ASP A 41 4.73 3.41 8.89
N GLY A 42 4.01 3.57 9.99
CA GLY A 42 4.33 2.92 11.27
C GLY A 42 3.82 1.48 11.41
N TRP A 43 3.11 0.94 10.41
CA TRP A 43 2.53 -0.40 10.45
C TRP A 43 3.38 -1.40 9.68
N SER A 44 3.56 -2.58 10.27
CA SER A 44 4.05 -3.76 9.58
C SER A 44 3.14 -4.15 8.41
N LEU A 45 3.65 -5.01 7.49
CA LEU A 45 2.82 -5.54 6.41
C LEU A 45 1.56 -6.25 6.94
N ARG A 46 1.67 -6.99 8.05
CA ARG A 46 0.53 -7.68 8.64
C ARG A 46 -0.54 -6.71 9.14
N GLU A 47 -0.14 -5.66 9.85
CA GLU A 47 -1.06 -4.65 10.36
C GLU A 47 -1.75 -3.88 9.23
N ALA A 48 -1.03 -3.58 8.14
CA ALA A 48 -1.60 -2.97 6.94
C ALA A 48 -2.65 -3.86 6.26
N VAL A 49 -2.38 -5.16 6.14
CA VAL A 49 -3.34 -6.15 5.62
C VAL A 49 -4.58 -6.24 6.51
N ASP A 50 -4.39 -6.42 7.82
CA ASP A 50 -5.51 -6.52 8.79
C ASP A 50 -6.34 -5.23 8.83
N GLY A 51 -5.68 -4.07 8.69
CA GLY A 51 -6.36 -2.79 8.58
C GLY A 51 -7.21 -2.64 7.33
N CYS A 52 -6.71 -3.09 6.17
CA CYS A 52 -7.50 -3.11 4.94
C CYS A 52 -8.77 -3.96 5.11
N VAL A 53 -8.63 -5.18 5.64
CA VAL A 53 -9.77 -6.09 5.88
C VAL A 53 -10.78 -5.46 6.84
N ARG A 54 -10.31 -4.96 7.99
CA ARG A 54 -11.17 -4.34 9.01
C ARG A 54 -11.99 -3.17 8.47
N HIS A 55 -11.44 -2.40 7.53
CA HIS A 55 -12.09 -1.22 6.96
C HIS A 55 -12.70 -1.47 5.57
N GLY A 56 -12.72 -2.72 5.09
CA GLY A 56 -13.30 -3.08 3.79
C GLY A 56 -12.58 -2.48 2.59
N VAL A 57 -11.29 -2.17 2.72
CA VAL A 57 -10.45 -1.71 1.60
C VAL A 57 -10.00 -2.93 0.80
N PRO A 58 -10.39 -3.08 -0.47
CA PRO A 58 -10.22 -4.34 -1.20
C PRO A 58 -8.81 -4.53 -1.80
N ALA A 59 -7.95 -3.52 -1.75
CA ALA A 59 -6.64 -3.56 -2.40
C ALA A 59 -5.56 -2.80 -1.65
N ILE A 60 -4.31 -3.27 -1.77
CA ILE A 60 -3.14 -2.69 -1.10
C ILE A 60 -2.00 -2.44 -2.10
N GLY A 61 -1.36 -1.27 -1.99
CA GLY A 61 -0.08 -0.96 -2.62
C GLY A 61 1.04 -1.26 -1.62
N VAL A 62 1.82 -2.30 -1.87
CA VAL A 62 2.82 -2.83 -0.94
C VAL A 62 4.13 -2.09 -1.08
N TRP A 63 4.85 -1.88 0.03
CA TRP A 63 6.22 -1.37 0.00
C TRP A 63 7.25 -2.51 0.15
N ARG A 64 8.35 -2.42 -0.59
CA ARG A 64 9.39 -3.46 -0.63
C ARG A 64 10.06 -3.64 0.73
N GLU A 65 10.25 -2.58 1.51
CA GLU A 65 10.91 -2.67 2.82
C GLU A 65 10.09 -3.47 3.85
N PRO A 66 8.81 -3.15 4.14
CA PRO A 66 7.98 -3.98 5.04
C PRO A 66 7.75 -5.40 4.53
N LEU A 67 7.73 -5.59 3.19
CA LEU A 67 7.65 -6.92 2.59
C LEU A 67 8.91 -7.74 2.83
N ALA A 68 10.09 -7.14 2.68
CA ALA A 68 11.36 -7.79 2.97
C ALA A 68 11.49 -8.14 4.46
N GLU A 69 11.06 -7.25 5.36
CA GLU A 69 11.03 -7.51 6.81
C GLU A 69 10.12 -8.68 7.18
N ALA A 70 8.97 -8.82 6.51
CA ALA A 70 8.06 -9.95 6.69
C ALA A 70 8.59 -11.26 6.06
N GLY A 71 9.37 -11.14 4.98
CA GLY A 71 9.71 -12.19 4.04
C GLY A 71 8.67 -12.31 2.92
N LEU A 72 9.14 -12.44 1.67
CA LEU A 72 8.32 -12.40 0.46
C LEU A 72 7.15 -13.40 0.48
N ASP A 73 7.44 -14.69 0.65
CA ASP A 73 6.41 -15.75 0.64
C ASP A 73 5.37 -15.57 1.74
N LYS A 74 5.82 -15.14 2.92
CA LYS A 74 4.96 -14.89 4.07
C LYS A 74 4.03 -13.72 3.81
N GLY A 75 4.56 -12.64 3.23
CA GLY A 75 3.80 -11.45 2.84
C GLY A 75 2.76 -11.77 1.77
N ILE A 76 3.14 -12.49 0.72
CA ILE A 76 2.23 -12.96 -0.34
C ILE A 76 1.08 -13.75 0.27
N ARG A 77 1.40 -14.75 1.12
CA ARG A 77 0.39 -15.59 1.76
C ARG A 77 -0.60 -14.76 2.59
N TRP A 78 -0.12 -13.83 3.42
CA TRP A 78 -1.00 -12.99 4.22
C TRP A 78 -1.97 -12.15 3.37
N ILE A 79 -1.49 -11.58 2.28
CA ILE A 79 -2.31 -10.78 1.36
C ILE A 79 -3.37 -11.66 0.67
N GLN A 80 -2.98 -12.84 0.20
CA GLN A 80 -3.86 -13.79 -0.47
C GLN A 80 -4.94 -14.35 0.47
N GLU A 81 -4.56 -14.77 1.69
CA GLU A 81 -5.48 -15.25 2.72
C GLU A 81 -6.50 -14.17 3.13
N ALA A 82 -6.08 -12.90 3.10
CA ALA A 82 -6.95 -11.75 3.35
C ALA A 82 -7.87 -11.40 2.16
N GLY A 83 -7.70 -12.04 1.00
CA GLY A 83 -8.46 -11.77 -0.21
C GLY A 83 -8.19 -10.39 -0.82
N LEU A 84 -7.05 -9.77 -0.51
CA LEU A 84 -6.70 -8.44 -0.99
C LEU A 84 -6.03 -8.51 -2.36
N ARG A 85 -6.40 -7.60 -3.26
CA ARG A 85 -5.66 -7.40 -4.52
C ARG A 85 -4.43 -6.51 -4.29
N VAL A 86 -3.28 -6.91 -4.82
CA VAL A 86 -2.09 -6.03 -4.83
C VAL A 86 -2.20 -5.03 -5.98
N SER A 87 -2.44 -3.76 -5.66
CA SER A 87 -2.63 -2.70 -6.66
C SER A 87 -1.33 -2.20 -7.27
N SER A 88 -0.23 -2.25 -6.51
CA SER A 88 1.11 -1.87 -6.96
C SER A 88 2.18 -2.39 -5.99
N LEU A 89 3.41 -2.54 -6.46
CA LEU A 89 4.62 -2.64 -5.64
C LEU A 89 5.40 -1.32 -5.67
N CYS A 90 5.75 -0.79 -4.51
CA CYS A 90 6.58 0.40 -4.33
C CYS A 90 7.92 0.01 -3.70
N ARG A 91 9.07 0.22 -4.33
CA ARG A 91 9.30 0.76 -5.68
C ARG A 91 10.66 0.31 -6.20
N GLY A 92 10.79 0.29 -7.53
CA GLY A 92 12.08 0.31 -8.21
C GLY A 92 12.54 1.75 -8.47
N GLY A 93 13.50 1.88 -9.38
CA GLY A 93 14.04 3.12 -9.88
C GLY A 93 15.47 3.41 -9.43
N PHE A 94 15.73 4.66 -9.07
CA PHE A 94 17.01 5.18 -8.60
C PHE A 94 18.18 4.96 -9.57
N PHE A 95 17.93 5.24 -10.85
CA PHE A 95 18.87 5.04 -11.95
C PHE A 95 19.95 6.14 -12.05
N THR A 96 19.68 7.32 -11.50
CA THR A 96 20.53 8.52 -11.68
C THR A 96 21.76 8.49 -10.79
N VAL A 97 22.75 7.66 -11.15
CA VAL A 97 24.02 7.52 -10.44
C VAL A 97 25.22 7.57 -11.41
N ALA A 98 26.26 8.31 -11.03
CA ALA A 98 27.45 8.53 -11.87
C ALA A 98 28.39 7.32 -11.91
N ASP A 99 28.47 6.56 -10.83
CA ASP A 99 29.31 5.36 -10.75
C ASP A 99 28.74 4.20 -11.58
N ALA A 100 29.58 3.55 -12.37
CA ALA A 100 29.17 2.43 -13.22
C ALA A 100 28.80 1.17 -12.41
N GLY A 101 29.51 0.93 -11.30
CA GLY A 101 29.20 -0.18 -10.39
C GLY A 101 27.84 0.02 -9.73
N GLU A 102 27.55 1.24 -9.27
CA GLU A 102 26.26 1.59 -8.69
C GLU A 102 25.13 1.49 -9.71
N ARG A 103 25.33 1.95 -10.96
CA ARG A 103 24.33 1.74 -12.03
C ARG A 103 23.98 0.26 -12.21
N ARG A 104 24.98 -0.62 -12.20
CA ARG A 104 24.75 -2.07 -12.29
C ARG A 104 23.94 -2.58 -11.08
N ARG A 105 24.33 -2.21 -9.86
CA ARG A 105 23.60 -2.59 -8.64
C ARG A 105 22.13 -2.14 -8.65
N ARG A 106 21.86 -0.91 -9.10
CA ARG A 106 20.50 -0.37 -9.21
C ARG A 106 19.69 -1.10 -10.29
N HIS A 107 20.31 -1.40 -11.43
CA HIS A 107 19.68 -2.21 -12.47
C HIS A 107 19.27 -3.59 -11.94
N ASP A 108 20.19 -4.28 -11.25
CA ASP A 108 19.92 -5.62 -10.73
C ASP A 108 18.88 -5.60 -9.58
N ASP A 109 18.84 -4.52 -8.79
CA ASP A 109 17.75 -4.30 -7.83
C ASP A 109 16.38 -4.08 -8.48
N ASN A 110 16.33 -3.40 -9.63
CA ASN A 110 15.10 -3.23 -10.40
C ASN A 110 14.58 -4.52 -11.02
N LEU A 111 15.48 -5.40 -11.47
CA LEU A 111 15.09 -6.75 -11.92
C LEU A 111 14.48 -7.56 -10.77
N ARG A 112 15.11 -7.52 -9.58
CA ARG A 112 14.52 -8.14 -8.38
C ARG A 112 13.17 -7.54 -8.01
N ALA A 113 12.99 -6.23 -8.15
CA ALA A 113 11.70 -5.58 -7.92
C ALA A 113 10.62 -6.04 -8.91
N LEU A 114 10.98 -6.36 -10.16
CA LEU A 114 10.07 -6.97 -11.13
C LEU A 114 9.69 -8.40 -10.73
N ASP A 115 10.65 -9.20 -10.28
CA ASP A 115 10.39 -10.56 -9.80
C ASP A 115 9.47 -10.56 -8.57
N GLU A 116 9.70 -9.64 -7.63
CA GLU A 116 8.85 -9.43 -6.45
C GLU A 116 7.43 -8.99 -6.85
N ALA A 117 7.29 -8.07 -7.82
CA ALA A 117 5.99 -7.63 -8.33
C ALA A 117 5.23 -8.79 -9.00
N ALA A 118 5.92 -9.60 -9.80
CA ALA A 118 5.36 -10.79 -10.42
C ALA A 118 4.91 -11.82 -9.37
N ALA A 119 5.72 -12.06 -8.34
CA ALA A 119 5.39 -12.98 -7.24
C ALA A 119 4.16 -12.51 -6.43
N LEU A 120 3.99 -11.19 -6.25
CA LEU A 120 2.80 -10.59 -5.65
C LEU A 120 1.57 -10.62 -6.58
N GLY A 121 1.75 -10.94 -7.86
CA GLY A 121 0.68 -10.91 -8.85
C GLY A 121 0.20 -9.50 -9.20
N THR A 122 1.04 -8.48 -9.02
CA THR A 122 0.70 -7.10 -9.39
C THR A 122 1.24 -6.73 -10.76
N GLU A 123 0.44 -6.02 -11.55
CA GLU A 123 0.82 -5.55 -12.88
C GLU A 123 1.54 -4.19 -12.85
N CYS A 124 1.74 -3.61 -11.66
CA CYS A 124 2.27 -2.26 -11.50
C CYS A 124 3.45 -2.24 -10.54
N LEU A 125 4.66 -2.08 -11.09
CA LEU A 125 5.84 -1.67 -10.34
C LEU A 125 6.00 -0.15 -10.44
N VAL A 126 5.92 0.55 -9.32
CA VAL A 126 6.19 1.99 -9.27
C VAL A 126 7.70 2.22 -9.39
N LEU A 127 8.12 3.18 -10.21
CA LEU A 127 9.51 3.58 -10.37
C LEU A 127 9.71 5.02 -9.90
N VAL A 128 10.68 5.24 -9.02
CA VAL A 128 11.17 6.59 -8.68
C VAL A 128 12.51 6.78 -9.38
N PRO A 129 12.60 7.55 -10.49
CA PRO A 129 13.80 7.54 -11.36
C PRO A 129 15.13 7.88 -10.67
N GLY A 130 15.09 8.65 -9.58
CA GLY A 130 16.25 9.14 -8.85
C GLY A 130 16.36 10.66 -8.89
N GLY A 131 17.31 11.24 -8.14
CA GLY A 131 17.55 12.67 -8.09
C GLY A 131 18.15 13.25 -9.38
N LEU A 132 18.19 14.58 -9.47
CA LEU A 132 18.91 15.32 -10.52
C LEU A 132 20.40 15.45 -10.18
#